data_AF-A0A7J7F134-F1
#
_entry.id   AF-A0A7J7F134-F1
#
_cell.length_a   1.000
_cell.length_b   1.000
_cell.length_c   1.000
_cell.angle_alpha   90.00
_cell.angle_beta   90.00
_cell.angle_gamma   90.00
#
_symmetry.space_group_name_H-M   'P 1'
#
loop_
_entity.id
_entity.type
_entity.pdbx_description
1 polymer ?
#
loop_
_entity_poly.entity_id
_entity_poly.type
_entity_poly.pdbx_seq_one_letter_code
_entity_poly.pdbx_strand_id
1 'polypeptide(L)'
;MRHLTRRARMWALGGTANPEEQIREKNQDTSEVHGSVGTHLVKHVMSNLNSASCSLAHFPSAVRRLLTSGIVIQVFPLHDNEALKKLEDSWYTRFALKYQPIDSIRGYFGETIALYFGCLEYFTFALIPMAVIGLPYYMFAWEDYDKYVIFASFNLIWSTVILEVWKRGCASMTYRWGTLVMKRQFEEPRPGFHGVLGINLVTGREEPLYPSYKRQLRIYLVSLPFVCLCLYFSLYVMMIYFDMEAWALDLYEDSGSEWTSVLLYVPSIIYAIVIEIMNRLYRYAAEFLTSWENHRLESAYQNHLILKVLVFNFLNCFASLFYIAFVLRDMKLLRQSLATLLITSQILNQIVESLFPYWLQRKHHVQVKRKVQALKEDIDATLYEQVVLEKQMGTYLVSLNIAELKH
;
A
#
# COMPACT_ATOMS: atom_id res chain seq x y z
N MET A 1 34.37 1.29 2.56
CA MET A 1 35.83 1.37 2.30
C MET A 1 36.17 1.78 0.88
N ARG A 2 35.74 1.06 -0.18
CA ARG A 2 36.04 1.42 -1.59
C ARG A 2 35.63 2.85 -1.99
N HIS A 3 34.55 3.37 -1.40
CA HIS A 3 34.04 4.73 -1.63
C HIS A 3 34.93 5.86 -1.05
N LEU A 4 35.65 5.57 0.05
CA LEU A 4 36.58 6.52 0.69
C LEU A 4 37.93 6.54 -0.04
N THR A 5 38.38 5.39 -0.53
CA THR A 5 39.61 5.27 -1.31
C THR A 5 39.51 5.99 -2.66
N ARG A 6 38.32 6.07 -3.26
CA ARG A 6 38.06 6.83 -4.51
C ARG A 6 38.02 8.35 -4.28
N ARG A 7 37.39 8.83 -3.20
CA ARG A 7 37.40 10.25 -2.83
C ARG A 7 38.79 10.78 -2.50
N ALA A 8 39.62 9.95 -1.83
CA ALA A 8 41.03 10.27 -1.59
C ALA A 8 41.83 10.36 -2.90
N ARG A 9 41.48 9.53 -3.90
CA ARG A 9 42.09 9.55 -5.23
C ARG A 9 41.69 10.81 -6.04
N MET A 10 40.44 11.28 -5.93
CA MET A 10 40.00 12.56 -6.51
C MET A 10 40.73 13.78 -5.92
N TRP A 11 41.04 13.76 -4.62
CA TRP A 11 41.81 14.84 -3.98
C TRP A 11 43.28 14.81 -4.43
N ALA A 12 43.85 13.63 -4.65
CA ALA A 12 45.22 13.46 -5.14
C ALA A 12 45.40 13.76 -6.64
N LEU A 13 44.33 13.67 -7.45
CA LEU A 13 44.35 13.89 -8.90
C LEU A 13 43.91 15.30 -9.33
N GLY A 14 43.71 16.21 -8.38
CA GLY A 14 43.29 17.60 -8.61
C GLY A 14 44.26 18.49 -9.41
N GLY A 15 45.17 17.92 -10.20
CA GLY A 15 46.08 18.66 -11.06
C GLY A 15 46.45 18.01 -12.40
N THR A 16 46.09 16.75 -12.70
CA THR A 16 46.65 16.06 -13.89
C THR A 16 45.75 15.01 -14.57
N ALA A 17 44.45 14.95 -14.28
CA ALA A 17 43.58 13.95 -14.93
C ALA A 17 43.09 14.41 -16.32
N ASN A 18 43.21 13.51 -17.31
CA ASN A 18 42.80 13.70 -18.70
C ASN A 18 41.28 14.01 -18.78
N PRO A 19 40.82 15.03 -19.54
CA PRO A 19 39.41 15.40 -19.61
C PRO A 19 38.45 14.25 -19.99
N GLU A 20 38.91 13.29 -20.81
CA GLU A 20 38.12 12.11 -21.16
C GLU A 20 37.89 11.14 -19.99
N GLU A 21 38.84 11.05 -19.05
CA GLU A 21 38.71 10.23 -17.84
C GLU A 21 37.72 10.86 -16.86
N GLN A 22 37.73 12.19 -16.74
CA GLN A 22 36.74 12.92 -15.94
C GLN A 22 35.33 12.80 -16.53
N ILE A 23 35.20 12.82 -17.86
CA ILE A 23 33.89 12.63 -18.52
C ILE A 23 33.42 11.17 -18.36
N ARG A 24 34.32 10.18 -18.44
CA ARG A 24 33.99 8.77 -18.19
C ARG A 24 33.55 8.53 -16.75
N GLU A 25 34.28 9.03 -15.75
CA GLU A 25 33.88 8.90 -14.35
C GLU A 25 32.61 9.68 -14.03
N LYS A 26 32.40 10.86 -14.62
CA LYS A 26 31.16 11.64 -14.46
C LYS A 26 29.95 10.97 -15.11
N ASN A 27 30.13 10.30 -16.25
CA ASN A 27 29.10 9.48 -16.90
C ASN A 27 28.83 8.18 -16.11
N GLN A 28 29.83 7.67 -15.39
CA GLN A 28 29.69 6.50 -14.52
C GLN A 28 28.98 6.87 -13.21
N ASP A 29 29.26 8.04 -12.63
CA ASP A 29 28.54 8.59 -11.47
C ASP A 29 27.09 8.98 -11.81
N THR A 30 26.80 9.51 -13.00
CA THR A 30 25.39 9.72 -13.43
C THR A 30 24.66 8.43 -13.72
N SER A 31 25.36 7.36 -14.12
CA SER A 31 24.78 6.02 -14.26
C SER A 31 24.53 5.31 -12.93
N GLU A 32 25.20 5.71 -11.84
CA GLU A 32 25.03 5.12 -10.50
C GLU A 32 23.84 5.70 -9.72
N VAL A 33 23.37 6.91 -10.06
CA VAL A 33 22.13 7.46 -9.51
C VAL A 33 20.94 6.80 -10.21
N HIS A 34 20.38 5.79 -9.55
CA HIS A 34 19.19 5.09 -10.03
C HIS A 34 18.06 6.10 -10.28
N GLY A 35 17.28 5.88 -11.35
CA GLY A 35 16.22 6.81 -11.78
C GLY A 35 15.20 7.15 -10.67
N SER A 36 14.92 6.20 -9.78
CA SER A 36 14.09 6.44 -8.58
C SER A 36 14.72 7.45 -7.62
N VAL A 37 16.04 7.37 -7.37
CA VAL A 37 16.76 8.31 -6.50
C VAL A 37 16.79 9.71 -7.10
N GLY A 38 16.98 9.83 -8.42
CA GLY A 38 16.94 11.11 -9.13
C GLY A 38 15.56 11.79 -9.02
N THR A 39 14.49 11.05 -9.27
CA THR A 39 13.11 11.57 -9.16
C THR A 39 12.73 11.92 -7.72
N HIS A 40 13.16 11.12 -6.73
CA HIS A 40 13.00 11.44 -5.32
C HIS A 40 13.73 12.72 -4.92
N LEU A 41 14.96 12.93 -5.42
CA LEU A 41 15.73 14.13 -5.14
C LEU A 41 15.07 15.37 -5.77
N VAL A 42 14.60 15.28 -7.01
CA VAL A 42 13.86 16.38 -7.67
C VAL A 42 12.60 16.71 -6.89
N LYS A 43 11.82 15.70 -6.48
CA LYS A 43 10.62 15.90 -5.65
C LYS A 43 10.97 16.60 -4.33
N HIS A 44 12.06 16.20 -3.69
CA HIS A 44 12.55 16.80 -2.45
C HIS A 44 13.01 18.25 -2.63
N VAL A 45 13.75 18.55 -3.71
CA VAL A 45 14.16 19.93 -4.03
C VAL A 45 12.93 20.80 -4.32
N MET A 46 11.99 20.31 -5.11
CA MET A 46 10.75 21.02 -5.42
C MET A 46 9.91 21.26 -4.16
N SER A 47 9.82 20.28 -3.25
CA SER A 47 9.11 20.46 -1.98
C SER A 47 9.79 21.46 -1.05
N ASN A 48 11.08 21.72 -1.23
CA ASN A 48 11.90 22.63 -0.42
C ASN A 48 12.21 23.97 -1.10
N LEU A 49 11.55 24.27 -2.22
CA LEU A 49 11.60 25.61 -2.80
C LEU A 49 10.91 26.59 -1.84
N ASN A 50 11.73 27.27 -1.03
CA ASN A 50 11.30 28.35 -0.16
C ASN A 50 10.99 29.58 -1.02
N SER A 51 9.85 30.23 -0.77
CA SER A 51 9.59 31.54 -1.36
C SER A 51 10.44 32.58 -0.65
N ALA A 52 11.61 32.90 -1.21
CA ALA A 52 12.56 33.85 -0.62
C ALA A 52 12.05 35.31 -0.53
N SER A 53 10.85 35.63 -1.04
CA SER A 53 10.43 37.03 -1.24
C SER A 53 8.94 37.32 -1.03
N CYS A 54 8.18 36.49 -0.30
CA CYS A 54 6.73 36.70 -0.16
C CYS A 54 6.32 36.86 1.32
N SER A 55 5.73 38.02 1.64
CA SER A 55 5.39 38.53 2.99
C SER A 55 4.29 37.78 3.75
N LEU A 56 3.93 36.55 3.35
CA LEU A 56 2.92 35.74 4.05
C LEU A 56 3.58 34.54 4.75
N ALA A 57 4.00 34.79 6.00
CA ALA A 57 4.78 33.92 6.87
C ALA A 57 4.06 32.64 7.39
N HIS A 58 3.11 32.05 6.67
CA HIS A 58 2.33 30.90 7.16
C HIS A 58 2.67 29.55 6.53
N PHE A 59 3.40 29.50 5.40
CA PHE A 59 3.75 28.23 4.74
C PHE A 59 5.18 28.24 4.20
N PRO A 60 6.06 27.31 4.65
CA PRO A 60 7.46 27.32 4.26
C PRO A 60 7.75 26.85 2.81
N SER A 61 6.86 26.09 2.14
CA SER A 61 7.13 25.59 0.77
C SER A 61 6.17 26.07 -0.33
N ALA A 62 6.74 26.54 -1.44
CA ALA A 62 6.01 27.10 -2.58
C ALA A 62 5.15 26.06 -3.33
N VAL A 63 5.70 24.87 -3.58
CA VAL A 63 4.98 23.78 -4.28
C VAL A 63 3.78 23.29 -3.47
N ARG A 64 3.91 23.24 -2.15
CA ARG A 64 2.80 22.88 -1.24
C ARG A 64 1.66 23.88 -1.33
N ARG A 65 1.97 25.18 -1.32
CA ARG A 65 0.96 26.24 -1.49
C ARG A 65 0.22 26.12 -2.81
N LEU A 66 0.96 25.86 -3.90
CA LEU A 66 0.39 25.73 -5.25
C LEU A 66 -0.54 24.51 -5.40
N LEU A 67 -0.22 23.39 -4.75
CA LEU A 67 -1.09 22.20 -4.72
C LEU A 67 -2.38 22.47 -3.92
N THR A 68 -2.27 23.07 -2.74
CA THR A 68 -3.45 23.35 -1.90
C THR A 68 -4.35 24.43 -2.48
N SER A 69 -3.80 25.42 -3.18
CA SER A 69 -4.58 26.46 -3.88
C SER A 69 -5.18 25.97 -5.19
N GLY A 70 -4.92 24.73 -5.61
CA GLY A 70 -5.41 24.16 -6.87
C GLY A 70 -4.78 24.78 -8.14
N ILE A 71 -3.67 25.50 -8.01
CA ILE A 71 -2.95 26.08 -9.16
C ILE A 71 -2.13 24.99 -9.86
N VAL A 72 -1.43 24.18 -9.06
CA VAL A 72 -0.79 22.94 -9.55
C VAL A 72 -1.74 21.80 -9.26
N ILE A 73 -2.16 21.08 -10.31
CA ILE A 73 -3.10 19.96 -10.18
C ILE A 73 -2.39 18.73 -9.65
N GLN A 74 -1.23 18.38 -10.23
CA GLN A 74 -0.46 17.19 -9.86
C GLN A 74 1.01 17.33 -10.23
N VAL A 75 1.87 16.61 -9.51
CA VAL A 75 3.31 16.47 -9.76
C VAL A 75 3.63 14.98 -9.72
N PHE A 76 4.09 14.43 -10.85
CA PHE A 76 4.40 13.00 -10.99
C PHE A 76 5.71 12.81 -11.79
N PRO A 77 6.52 11.79 -11.46
CA PRO A 77 7.68 11.44 -12.27
C PRO A 77 7.24 10.76 -13.57
N LEU A 78 7.99 10.98 -14.66
CA LEU A 78 7.75 10.31 -15.93
C LEU A 78 8.36 8.89 -15.92
N HIS A 79 7.72 7.93 -16.58
CA HIS A 79 8.28 6.59 -16.74
C HIS A 79 9.42 6.56 -17.79
N ASP A 80 10.43 5.72 -17.56
CA ASP A 80 11.36 5.31 -18.62
C ASP A 80 10.86 3.99 -19.22
N ASN A 81 10.35 4.05 -20.46
CA ASN A 81 9.76 2.92 -21.18
C ASN A 81 10.79 1.83 -21.52
N GLU A 82 12.05 2.19 -21.80
CA GLU A 82 13.08 1.21 -22.15
C GLU A 82 13.53 0.42 -20.92
N ALA A 83 13.76 1.11 -19.82
CA ALA A 83 14.10 0.46 -18.54
C ALA A 83 12.94 -0.38 -18.00
N LEU A 84 11.70 0.11 -18.14
CA LEU A 84 10.50 -0.62 -17.72
C LEU A 84 10.34 -1.92 -18.51
N LYS A 85 10.48 -1.89 -19.83
CA LYS A 85 10.38 -3.09 -20.67
C LYS A 85 11.42 -4.15 -20.31
N LYS A 86 12.67 -3.74 -20.03
CA LYS A 86 13.72 -4.65 -19.54
C LYS A 86 13.35 -5.27 -18.19
N LEU A 87 12.72 -4.50 -17.30
CA LEU A 87 12.25 -4.99 -16.01
C LEU A 87 11.11 -6.01 -16.20
N GLU A 88 10.12 -5.71 -17.03
CA GLU A 88 9.00 -6.61 -17.37
C GLU A 88 9.49 -7.99 -17.86
N ASP A 89 10.42 -7.99 -18.83
CA ASP A 89 11.04 -9.20 -19.42
C ASP A 89 11.81 -10.06 -18.41
N SER A 90 12.33 -9.42 -17.35
CA SER A 90 13.02 -10.11 -16.27
C SER A 90 12.09 -10.63 -15.18
N TRP A 91 10.89 -10.04 -15.05
CA TRP A 91 9.99 -10.23 -13.93
C TRP A 91 8.87 -11.22 -14.22
N TYR A 92 8.06 -11.04 -15.27
CA TYR A 92 6.87 -11.87 -15.51
C TYR A 92 6.72 -12.44 -16.92
N THR A 93 7.51 -12.01 -17.90
CA THR A 93 7.37 -12.50 -19.30
C THR A 93 7.86 -13.94 -19.48
N ARG A 94 8.65 -14.47 -18.53
CA ARG A 94 9.16 -15.85 -18.55
C ARG A 94 8.39 -16.72 -17.56
N PHE A 95 7.64 -17.70 -18.07
CA PHE A 95 6.91 -18.71 -17.29
C PHE A 95 7.86 -19.74 -16.64
N ALA A 96 8.70 -19.30 -15.70
CA ALA A 96 9.55 -20.18 -14.90
C ALA A 96 9.45 -19.80 -13.42
N LEU A 97 9.47 -20.79 -12.54
CA LEU A 97 9.58 -20.59 -11.10
C LEU A 97 10.95 -19.95 -10.80
N LYS A 98 10.98 -18.62 -10.70
CA LYS A 98 12.20 -17.84 -10.49
C LYS A 98 11.97 -16.86 -9.35
N TYR A 99 13.03 -16.60 -8.58
CA TYR A 99 13.05 -15.53 -7.60
C TYR A 99 12.82 -14.16 -8.27
N GLN A 100 12.06 -13.29 -7.61
CA GLN A 100 11.75 -11.96 -8.13
C GLN A 100 13.01 -11.07 -8.16
N PRO A 101 13.18 -10.21 -9.18
CA PRO A 101 14.34 -9.31 -9.27
C PRO A 101 14.17 -8.07 -8.37
N ILE A 102 14.15 -8.24 -7.04
CA ILE A 102 13.83 -7.18 -6.07
C ILE A 102 14.75 -5.95 -6.21
N ASP A 103 16.05 -6.15 -6.45
CA ASP A 103 16.99 -5.03 -6.60
C ASP A 103 16.73 -4.19 -7.86
N SER A 104 16.26 -4.80 -8.94
CA SER A 104 15.85 -4.08 -10.16
C SER A 104 14.55 -3.31 -9.95
N ILE A 105 13.58 -3.91 -9.24
CA ILE A 105 12.33 -3.24 -8.84
C ILE A 105 12.66 -2.02 -7.99
N ARG A 106 13.60 -2.14 -7.03
CA ARG A 106 14.08 -1.00 -6.23
C ARG A 106 14.69 0.09 -7.11
N GLY A 107 15.54 -0.29 -8.05
CA GLY A 107 16.20 0.65 -8.93
C GLY A 107 15.23 1.54 -9.71
N TYR A 108 14.08 0.99 -10.08
CA TYR A 108 13.06 1.70 -10.87
C TYR A 108 11.98 2.38 -10.01
N PHE A 109 11.39 1.65 -9.06
CA PHE A 109 10.23 2.10 -8.27
C PHE A 109 10.57 2.64 -6.87
N GLY A 110 11.81 2.46 -6.41
CA GLY A 110 12.26 2.85 -5.07
C GLY A 110 12.08 1.74 -4.01
N GLU A 111 12.53 2.01 -2.79
CA GLU A 111 12.63 0.99 -1.74
C GLU A 111 11.29 0.51 -1.21
N THR A 112 10.28 1.38 -1.10
CA THR A 112 9.00 1.00 -0.48
C THR A 112 8.25 -0.04 -1.32
N ILE A 113 8.22 0.14 -2.64
CA ILE A 113 7.57 -0.80 -3.57
C ILE A 113 8.38 -2.10 -3.64
N ALA A 114 9.71 -2.01 -3.69
CA ALA A 114 10.57 -3.20 -3.64
C ALA A 114 10.41 -4.00 -2.34
N LEU A 115 10.24 -3.33 -1.20
CA LEU A 115 9.97 -3.99 0.08
C LEU A 115 8.65 -4.75 0.05
N TYR A 116 7.61 -4.17 -0.55
CA TYR A 116 6.30 -4.83 -0.72
C TYR A 116 6.43 -6.11 -1.56
N PHE A 117 7.09 -6.06 -2.72
CA PHE A 117 7.27 -7.24 -3.56
C PHE A 117 8.18 -8.30 -2.92
N GLY A 118 9.24 -7.89 -2.22
CA GLY A 118 10.05 -8.81 -1.44
C GLY A 118 9.27 -9.48 -0.29
N CYS A 119 8.35 -8.75 0.33
CA CYS A 119 7.43 -9.27 1.34
C CYS A 119 6.47 -10.30 0.72
N LEU A 120 5.87 -9.97 -0.42
CA LEU A 120 4.96 -10.84 -1.16
C LEU A 120 5.64 -12.15 -1.58
N GLU A 121 6.84 -12.08 -2.15
CA GLU A 121 7.64 -13.25 -2.50
C GLU A 121 7.93 -14.12 -1.27
N TYR A 122 8.38 -13.51 -0.17
CA TYR A 122 8.66 -14.20 1.08
C TYR A 122 7.43 -14.93 1.64
N PHE A 123 6.28 -14.24 1.73
CA PHE A 123 5.05 -14.83 2.24
C PHE A 123 4.51 -15.94 1.33
N THR A 124 4.69 -15.82 0.01
CA THR A 124 4.30 -16.87 -0.94
C THR A 124 5.06 -18.16 -0.66
N PHE A 125 6.39 -18.09 -0.50
CA PHE A 125 7.20 -19.26 -0.15
C PHE A 125 6.92 -19.77 1.28
N ALA A 126 6.65 -18.87 2.22
CA ALA A 126 6.34 -19.23 3.61
C ALA A 126 4.99 -19.97 3.77
N LEU A 127 4.05 -19.78 2.86
CA LEU A 127 2.76 -20.49 2.86
C LEU A 127 2.83 -21.89 2.23
N ILE A 128 3.88 -22.20 1.47
CA ILE A 128 4.02 -23.52 0.82
C ILE A 128 4.03 -24.67 1.85
N PRO A 129 4.83 -24.64 2.94
CA PRO A 129 4.80 -25.71 3.94
C PRO A 129 3.42 -25.90 4.60
N MET A 130 2.71 -24.80 4.86
CA MET A 130 1.35 -24.83 5.40
C MET A 130 0.39 -25.52 4.44
N ALA A 131 0.47 -25.21 3.14
CA ALA A 131 -0.36 -25.83 2.12
C ALA A 131 -0.03 -27.32 1.92
N VAL A 132 1.26 -27.67 1.90
CA VAL A 132 1.71 -29.06 1.74
C VAL A 132 1.28 -29.94 2.90
N ILE A 133 1.33 -29.43 4.14
CA ILE A 133 0.85 -30.16 5.32
C ILE A 133 -0.67 -30.14 5.40
N GLY A 134 -1.32 -29.03 5.09
CA GLY A 134 -2.79 -28.90 5.16
C GLY A 134 -3.54 -29.73 4.12
N LEU A 135 -2.96 -29.98 2.94
CA LEU A 135 -3.64 -30.70 1.86
C LEU A 135 -3.96 -32.18 2.21
N PRO A 136 -3.02 -33.00 2.72
CA PRO A 136 -3.33 -34.34 3.22
C PRO A 136 -4.37 -34.34 4.34
N TYR A 137 -4.31 -33.35 5.24
CA TYR A 137 -5.27 -33.22 6.34
C TYR A 137 -6.71 -33.07 5.82
N TYR A 138 -6.89 -32.28 4.77
CA TYR A 138 -8.19 -32.11 4.11
C TYR A 138 -8.59 -33.33 3.29
N MET A 139 -7.70 -33.85 2.44
CA MET A 139 -8.01 -34.93 1.48
C MET A 139 -8.31 -36.26 2.17
N PHE A 140 -7.59 -36.60 3.23
CA PHE A 140 -7.77 -37.86 3.97
C PHE A 140 -8.68 -37.71 5.21
N ALA A 141 -9.31 -36.54 5.40
CA ALA A 141 -10.15 -36.23 6.56
C ALA A 141 -9.50 -36.67 7.88
N TRP A 142 -8.27 -36.19 8.12
CA TRP A 142 -7.51 -36.48 9.34
C TRP A 142 -8.07 -35.69 10.54
N GLU A 143 -9.23 -36.14 11.04
CA GLU A 143 -10.01 -35.46 12.08
C GLU A 143 -9.76 -36.02 13.50
N ASP A 144 -8.69 -36.79 13.70
CA ASP A 144 -8.32 -37.28 15.03
C ASP A 144 -7.73 -36.17 15.91
N TYR A 145 -7.98 -36.26 17.22
CA TYR A 145 -7.51 -35.28 18.21
C TYR A 145 -6.00 -35.04 18.13
N ASP A 146 -5.20 -36.12 18.11
CA ASP A 146 -3.74 -36.04 18.04
C ASP A 146 -3.27 -35.30 16.78
N LYS A 147 -3.96 -35.51 15.66
CA LYS A 147 -3.65 -34.88 14.38
C LYS A 147 -3.95 -33.39 14.43
N TYR A 148 -5.06 -32.97 15.04
CA TYR A 148 -5.36 -31.55 15.26
C TYR A 148 -4.34 -30.87 16.16
N VAL A 149 -3.92 -31.52 17.26
CA VAL A 149 -2.91 -30.97 18.17
C VAL A 149 -1.57 -30.77 17.44
N ILE A 150 -1.13 -31.75 16.65
CA ILE A 150 0.09 -31.66 15.84
C ILE A 150 -0.01 -30.49 14.84
N PHE A 151 -1.13 -30.39 14.10
CA PHE A 151 -1.32 -29.35 13.09
C PHE A 151 -1.38 -27.95 13.71
N ALA A 152 -2.13 -27.77 14.80
CA ALA A 152 -2.22 -26.49 15.50
C ALA A 152 -0.86 -26.06 16.08
N SER A 153 -0.13 -26.98 16.71
CA SER A 153 1.21 -26.72 17.25
C SER A 153 2.18 -26.31 16.15
N PHE A 154 2.16 -27.01 15.01
CA PHE A 154 2.94 -26.64 13.84
C PHE A 154 2.59 -25.23 13.34
N ASN A 155 1.30 -24.91 13.18
CA ASN A 155 0.85 -23.61 12.69
C ASN A 155 1.30 -22.45 13.60
N LEU A 156 1.24 -22.62 14.92
CA LEU A 156 1.68 -21.61 15.89
C LEU A 156 3.20 -21.38 15.84
N ILE A 157 3.98 -22.45 15.80
CA ILE A 157 5.44 -22.38 15.70
C ILE A 157 5.82 -21.74 14.36
N TRP A 158 5.23 -22.23 13.27
CA TRP A 158 5.50 -21.74 11.93
C TRP A 158 5.15 -20.26 11.77
N SER A 159 3.98 -19.83 12.26
CA SER A 159 3.58 -18.41 12.27
C SER A 159 4.61 -17.52 12.97
N THR A 160 5.18 -17.98 14.08
CA THR A 160 6.23 -17.24 14.80
C THR A 160 7.53 -17.21 14.00
N VAL A 161 7.95 -18.35 13.44
CA VAL A 161 9.18 -18.48 12.64
C VAL A 161 9.14 -17.59 11.40
N ILE A 162 8.03 -17.56 10.66
CA ILE A 162 7.92 -16.77 9.44
C ILE A 162 8.05 -15.27 9.73
N LEU A 163 7.48 -14.79 10.85
CA LEU A 163 7.57 -13.38 11.21
C LEU A 163 8.99 -12.99 11.65
N GLU A 164 9.68 -13.84 12.41
CA GLU A 164 11.06 -13.57 12.84
C GLU A 164 12.07 -13.67 11.70
N VAL A 165 11.91 -14.65 10.81
CA VAL A 165 12.76 -14.78 9.61
C VAL A 165 12.50 -13.62 8.66
N TRP A 166 11.26 -13.16 8.48
CA TRP A 166 10.96 -11.95 7.72
C TRP A 166 11.67 -10.72 8.30
N LYS A 167 11.60 -10.49 9.63
CA LYS A 167 12.31 -9.37 10.28
C LYS A 167 13.81 -9.40 9.97
N ARG A 168 14.43 -10.59 10.04
CA ARG A 168 15.85 -10.78 9.71
C ARG A 168 16.16 -10.52 8.23
N GLY A 169 15.33 -11.05 7.33
CA GLY A 169 15.46 -10.84 5.88
C GLY A 169 15.29 -9.36 5.48
N CYS A 170 14.26 -8.71 6.02
CA CYS A 170 13.99 -7.29 5.84
C CYS A 170 15.15 -6.42 6.36
N ALA A 171 15.72 -6.73 7.52
CA ALA A 171 16.90 -6.03 8.04
C ALA A 171 18.12 -6.18 7.12
N SER A 172 18.40 -7.39 6.62
CA SER A 172 19.49 -7.62 5.67
C SER A 172 19.29 -6.85 4.36
N MET A 173 18.07 -6.85 3.83
CA MET A 173 17.71 -6.17 2.59
C MET A 173 17.82 -4.65 2.72
N THR A 174 17.22 -4.07 3.76
CA THR A 174 17.27 -2.63 4.03
C THR A 174 18.68 -2.14 4.43
N TYR A 175 19.50 -3.00 5.04
CA TYR A 175 20.92 -2.71 5.27
C TYR A 175 21.70 -2.68 3.96
N ARG A 176 21.51 -3.68 3.07
CA ARG A 176 22.12 -3.70 1.73
C ARG A 176 21.72 -2.47 0.91
N TRP A 177 20.50 -1.99 1.10
CA TRP A 177 20.00 -0.79 0.44
C TRP A 177 20.50 0.52 1.06
N GLY A 178 21.02 0.49 2.28
CA GLY A 178 21.48 1.67 3.02
C GLY A 178 20.37 2.49 3.67
N THR A 179 19.10 2.12 3.49
CA THR A 179 17.95 2.83 4.08
C THR A 179 17.80 2.60 5.58
N LEU A 180 18.33 1.48 6.11
CA LEU A 180 18.33 1.21 7.55
C LEU A 180 19.19 2.23 8.34
N VAL A 181 20.25 2.75 7.72
CA VAL A 181 21.18 3.71 8.32
C VAL A 181 20.66 5.16 8.23
N MET A 182 19.58 5.38 7.47
CA MET A 182 19.02 6.71 7.26
C MET A 182 18.30 7.19 8.52
N LYS A 183 18.72 8.36 9.04
CA LYS A 183 18.18 8.91 10.29
C LYS A 183 16.80 9.56 10.05
N ARG A 184 15.73 8.81 10.31
CA ARG A 184 14.32 9.24 10.21
C ARG A 184 13.98 10.52 11.01
N GLN A 185 14.77 10.86 12.03
CA GLN A 185 14.57 12.05 12.85
C GLN A 185 14.72 13.37 12.07
N PHE A 186 15.43 13.34 10.93
CA PHE A 186 15.60 14.49 10.04
C PHE A 186 14.58 14.52 8.90
N GLU A 187 13.57 13.63 8.91
CA GLU A 187 12.45 13.73 7.97
C GLU A 187 11.67 15.02 8.21
N GLU A 188 11.29 15.65 7.11
CA GLU A 188 10.56 16.91 7.11
C GLU A 188 9.10 16.70 7.53
N PRO A 189 8.48 17.73 8.14
CA PRO A 189 7.07 17.66 8.47
C PRO A 189 6.19 17.49 7.23
N ARG A 190 5.14 16.68 7.35
CA ARG A 190 4.23 16.39 6.24
C ARG A 190 3.50 17.66 5.74
N PRO A 191 3.01 17.66 4.49
CA PRO A 191 2.26 18.79 3.92
C PRO A 191 0.93 19.14 4.62
N GLY A 192 0.41 18.28 5.48
CA GLY A 192 -0.79 18.56 6.29
C GLY A 192 -0.47 19.09 7.70
N PHE A 193 0.80 19.15 8.09
CA PHE A 193 1.19 19.49 9.46
C PHE A 193 1.19 21.01 9.67
N HIS A 194 0.55 21.45 10.75
CA HIS A 194 0.41 22.84 11.12
C HIS A 194 0.69 23.07 12.62
N GLY A 195 1.18 24.25 12.98
CA GLY A 195 1.59 24.57 14.34
C GLY A 195 2.11 26.01 14.47
N VAL A 196 2.54 26.38 15.68
CA VAL A 196 3.20 27.67 15.90
C VAL A 196 4.62 27.59 15.37
N LEU A 197 5.07 28.57 14.59
CA LEU A 197 6.45 28.61 14.10
C LEU A 197 7.42 28.71 15.29
N GLY A 198 8.43 27.85 15.28
CA GLY A 198 9.49 27.86 16.28
C GLY A 198 10.72 27.12 15.79
N ILE A 199 11.79 27.20 16.57
CA ILE A 199 13.05 26.53 16.25
C ILE A 199 12.97 25.09 16.76
N ASN A 200 13.14 24.10 15.88
CA ASN A 200 13.26 22.71 16.31
C ASN A 200 14.62 22.48 16.99
N LEU A 201 14.58 21.97 18.22
CA LEU A 201 15.77 21.72 19.06
C LEU A 201 16.73 20.68 18.48
N VAL A 202 16.24 19.78 17.62
CA VAL A 202 17.02 18.70 17.00
C VAL A 202 17.65 19.15 15.68
N THR A 203 16.90 19.83 14.83
CA THR A 203 17.34 20.20 13.48
C THR A 203 17.92 21.61 13.40
N GLY A 204 17.64 22.48 14.38
CA GLY A 204 18.00 23.89 14.37
C GLY A 204 17.28 24.72 13.30
N ARG A 205 16.30 24.14 12.60
CA ARG A 205 15.53 24.82 11.54
C ARG A 205 14.25 25.41 12.10
N GLU A 206 13.79 26.49 11.49
CA GLU A 206 12.45 27.05 11.75
C GLU A 206 11.39 26.14 11.10
N GLU A 207 10.55 25.52 11.93
CA GLU A 207 9.47 24.64 11.47
C GLU A 207 8.22 24.83 12.36
N PRO A 208 7.01 24.51 11.87
CA PRO A 208 5.82 24.51 12.72
C PRO A 208 6.00 23.51 13.88
N LEU A 209 5.68 23.92 15.10
CA LEU A 209 5.71 23.10 16.30
C LEU A 209 4.30 22.88 16.84
N TYR A 210 3.98 21.64 17.21
CA TYR A 210 2.69 21.27 17.78
C TYR A 210 2.87 20.48 19.09
N PRO A 211 2.26 20.90 20.21
CA PRO A 211 2.43 20.22 21.49
C PRO A 211 1.94 18.76 21.45
N SER A 212 2.80 17.83 21.86
CA SER A 212 2.48 16.39 21.83
C SER A 212 1.29 16.02 22.71
N TYR A 213 1.11 16.66 23.88
CA TYR A 213 -0.02 16.36 24.76
C TYR A 213 -1.37 16.69 24.11
N LYS A 214 -1.48 17.78 23.33
CA LYS A 214 -2.70 18.14 22.60
C LYS A 214 -3.05 17.05 21.57
N ARG A 215 -2.04 16.52 20.87
CA ARG A 215 -2.21 15.42 19.92
C ARG A 215 -2.66 14.14 20.64
N GLN A 216 -2.03 13.79 21.76
CA GLN A 216 -2.42 12.60 22.52
C GLN A 216 -3.85 12.71 23.05
N LEU A 217 -4.26 13.89 23.53
CA LEU A 217 -5.65 14.14 23.92
C LEU A 217 -6.62 13.93 22.75
N ARG A 218 -6.31 14.44 21.55
CA ARG A 218 -7.12 14.21 20.34
C ARG A 218 -7.27 12.72 20.02
N ILE A 219 -6.17 11.97 20.09
CA ILE A 219 -6.16 10.53 19.81
C ILE A 219 -7.00 9.77 20.83
N TYR A 220 -6.74 9.94 22.12
CA TYR A 220 -7.37 9.12 23.16
C TYR A 220 -8.81 9.53 23.49
N LEU A 221 -9.16 10.82 23.38
CA LEU A 221 -10.50 11.32 23.76
C LEU A 221 -11.49 11.40 22.59
N VAL A 222 -11.01 11.49 21.35
CA VAL A 222 -11.89 11.62 20.17
C VAL A 222 -11.71 10.43 19.24
N SER A 223 -10.49 10.17 18.78
CA SER A 223 -10.27 9.13 17.78
C SER A 223 -10.56 7.73 18.29
N LEU A 224 -10.03 7.38 19.47
CA LEU A 224 -10.21 6.03 20.03
C LEU A 224 -11.69 5.72 20.34
N PRO A 225 -12.46 6.60 21.02
CA PRO A 225 -13.90 6.37 21.23
C PRO A 225 -14.69 6.27 19.92
N PHE A 226 -14.35 7.09 18.91
CA PHE A 226 -14.96 6.98 17.58
C PHE A 226 -14.71 5.61 16.95
N VAL A 227 -13.47 5.11 16.98
CA VAL A 227 -13.16 3.77 16.48
C VAL A 227 -13.95 2.71 17.24
N CYS A 228 -13.97 2.75 18.58
CA CYS A 228 -14.74 1.81 19.40
C CYS A 228 -16.24 1.82 19.06
N LEU A 229 -16.82 3.00 18.83
CA LEU A 229 -18.22 3.15 18.41
C LEU A 229 -18.48 2.51 17.05
N CYS A 230 -17.59 2.72 16.07
CA CYS A 230 -17.71 2.08 14.76
C CYS A 230 -17.56 0.56 14.84
N LEU A 231 -16.67 0.04 15.69
CA LEU A 231 -16.52 -1.40 15.91
C LEU A 231 -17.78 -2.01 16.54
N TYR A 232 -18.35 -1.34 17.54
CA TYR A 232 -19.64 -1.75 18.13
C TYR A 232 -20.76 -1.75 17.09
N PHE A 233 -20.86 -0.69 16.28
CA PHE A 233 -21.86 -0.59 15.23
C PHE A 233 -21.71 -1.71 14.19
N SER A 234 -20.49 -2.07 13.81
CA SER A 234 -20.25 -3.21 12.92
C SER A 234 -20.74 -4.53 13.51
N LEU A 235 -20.44 -4.81 14.77
CA LEU A 235 -20.96 -6.00 15.45
C LEU A 235 -22.50 -6.00 15.50
N TYR A 236 -23.12 -4.84 15.70
CA TYR A 236 -24.57 -4.71 15.67
C TYR A 236 -25.16 -5.03 14.28
N VAL A 237 -24.56 -4.50 13.20
CA VAL A 237 -24.96 -4.83 11.82
C VAL A 237 -24.80 -6.33 11.54
N MET A 238 -23.74 -6.97 12.06
CA MET A 238 -23.54 -8.40 11.96
C MET A 238 -24.66 -9.19 12.67
N MET A 239 -25.11 -8.77 13.85
CA MET A 239 -26.24 -9.42 14.53
C MET A 239 -27.53 -9.31 13.70
N ILE A 240 -27.82 -8.15 13.12
CA ILE A 240 -28.97 -7.98 12.22
C ILE A 240 -28.88 -8.93 11.02
N TYR A 241 -27.68 -9.13 10.47
CA TYR A 241 -27.48 -10.10 9.40
C TYR A 241 -27.85 -11.53 9.82
N PHE A 242 -27.42 -11.99 10.99
CA PHE A 242 -27.79 -13.31 11.50
C PHE A 242 -29.29 -13.44 11.80
N ASP A 243 -29.93 -12.39 12.31
CA ASP A 243 -31.39 -12.37 12.51
C ASP A 243 -32.14 -12.45 11.17
N MET A 244 -31.66 -11.75 10.12
CA MET A 244 -32.21 -11.85 8.76
C MET A 244 -31.98 -13.23 8.14
N GLU A 245 -30.83 -13.86 8.40
CA GLU A 245 -30.51 -15.22 7.93
C GLU A 245 -31.42 -16.26 8.58
N ALA A 246 -31.64 -16.16 9.90
CA ALA A 246 -32.59 -17.02 10.62
C ALA A 246 -34.02 -16.84 10.09
N TRP A 247 -34.48 -15.60 9.89
CA TRP A 247 -35.79 -15.33 9.32
C TRP A 247 -35.95 -15.90 7.90
N ALA A 248 -34.92 -15.83 7.06
CA ALA A 248 -34.95 -16.41 5.72
C ALA A 248 -35.01 -17.95 5.73
N LEU A 249 -34.36 -18.58 6.72
CA LEU A 249 -34.41 -20.03 6.93
C LEU A 249 -35.81 -20.48 7.38
N ASP A 250 -36.41 -19.79 8.35
CA ASP A 250 -37.76 -20.11 8.85
C ASP A 250 -38.80 -20.06 7.69
N LEU A 251 -38.74 -19.04 6.84
CA LEU A 251 -39.62 -18.93 5.66
C LEU A 251 -39.40 -20.04 4.63
N TYR A 252 -38.16 -20.52 4.50
CA TYR A 252 -37.83 -21.63 3.61
C TYR A 252 -38.41 -22.94 4.12
N GLU A 253 -38.29 -23.20 5.42
CA GLU A 253 -38.85 -24.39 6.06
C GLU A 253 -40.39 -24.42 5.98
N ASP A 254 -41.06 -23.26 6.12
CA ASP A 254 -42.52 -23.16 6.08
C ASP A 254 -43.12 -23.34 4.67
N SER A 255 -42.47 -22.81 3.64
CA SER A 255 -43.05 -22.74 2.28
C SER A 255 -42.52 -23.81 1.33
N GLY A 256 -41.27 -24.27 1.49
CA GLY A 256 -40.64 -25.31 0.67
C GLY A 256 -40.58 -25.06 -0.85
N SER A 257 -40.83 -23.82 -1.29
CA SER A 257 -40.95 -23.46 -2.72
C SER A 257 -39.59 -23.19 -3.38
N GLU A 258 -39.51 -23.27 -4.71
CA GLU A 258 -38.29 -22.92 -5.45
C GLU A 258 -37.87 -21.46 -5.24
N TRP A 259 -38.84 -20.55 -5.08
CA TRP A 259 -38.58 -19.13 -4.78
C TRP A 259 -37.95 -18.92 -3.40
N THR A 260 -38.35 -19.71 -2.41
CA THR A 260 -37.75 -19.63 -1.07
C THR A 260 -36.33 -20.18 -1.02
N SER A 261 -35.93 -21.07 -1.94
CA SER A 261 -34.52 -21.48 -2.09
C SER A 261 -33.62 -20.31 -2.55
N VAL A 262 -34.15 -19.42 -3.40
CA VAL A 262 -33.41 -18.22 -3.84
C VAL A 262 -33.31 -17.19 -2.71
N LEU A 263 -34.34 -17.10 -1.87
CA LEU A 263 -34.39 -16.16 -0.75
C LEU A 263 -33.25 -16.36 0.26
N LEU A 264 -32.77 -17.60 0.45
CA LEU A 264 -31.65 -17.93 1.34
C LEU A 264 -30.36 -17.16 1.02
N TYR A 265 -30.13 -16.81 -0.25
CA TYR A 265 -28.92 -16.07 -0.65
C TYR A 265 -29.06 -14.55 -0.46
N VAL A 266 -30.29 -14.03 -0.31
CA VAL A 266 -30.55 -12.59 -0.27
C VAL A 266 -29.91 -11.89 0.93
N PRO A 267 -30.02 -12.38 2.18
CA PRO A 267 -29.37 -11.76 3.35
C PRO A 267 -27.85 -11.63 3.18
N SER A 268 -27.21 -12.67 2.63
CA SER A 268 -25.76 -12.69 2.39
C SER A 268 -25.33 -11.62 1.37
N ILE A 269 -26.09 -11.45 0.28
CA ILE A 269 -25.80 -10.43 -0.74
C ILE A 269 -25.99 -9.02 -0.17
N ILE A 270 -27.07 -8.80 0.58
CA ILE A 270 -27.33 -7.50 1.25
C ILE A 270 -26.19 -7.19 2.22
N TYR A 271 -25.79 -8.15 3.04
CA TYR A 271 -24.70 -7.96 4.00
C TYR A 271 -23.38 -7.63 3.32
N ALA A 272 -23.03 -8.32 2.22
CA ALA A 272 -21.82 -8.03 1.46
C ALA A 272 -21.80 -6.58 0.92
N ILE A 273 -22.93 -6.09 0.40
CA ILE A 273 -23.07 -4.70 -0.08
C ILE A 273 -22.94 -3.71 1.07
N VAL A 274 -23.59 -3.98 2.21
CA VAL A 274 -23.54 -3.12 3.40
C VAL A 274 -22.11 -3.01 3.93
N ILE A 275 -21.38 -4.13 4.03
CA ILE A 275 -19.99 -4.13 4.51
C ILE A 275 -19.08 -3.33 3.58
N GLU A 276 -19.24 -3.43 2.27
CA GLU A 276 -18.43 -2.64 1.32
C GLU A 276 -18.70 -1.12 1.48
N ILE A 277 -19.97 -0.72 1.60
CA ILE A 277 -20.34 0.67 1.88
C ILE A 277 -19.74 1.14 3.21
N MET A 278 -19.83 0.31 4.27
CA MET A 278 -19.28 0.62 5.58
C MET A 278 -17.76 0.78 5.56
N ASN A 279 -17.03 -0.09 4.86
CA ASN A 279 -15.58 0.00 4.71
C ASN A 279 -15.16 1.31 4.05
N ARG A 280 -15.85 1.71 2.97
CA ARG A 280 -15.61 2.98 2.28
C ARG A 280 -15.88 4.18 3.18
N LEU A 281 -17.06 4.22 3.83
CA LEU A 281 -17.42 5.31 4.74
C LEU A 281 -16.45 5.43 5.92
N TYR A 282 -16.11 4.31 6.55
CA TYR A 282 -15.17 4.29 7.67
C TYR A 282 -13.79 4.78 7.25
N ARG A 283 -13.31 4.40 6.06
CA ARG A 283 -12.03 4.89 5.55
C ARG A 283 -12.02 6.41 5.40
N TYR A 284 -13.05 7.00 4.79
CA TYR A 284 -13.14 8.46 4.67
C TYR A 284 -13.13 9.13 6.04
N ALA A 285 -13.87 8.57 7.01
CA ALA A 285 -13.86 9.07 8.39
C ALA A 285 -12.48 8.91 9.06
N ALA A 286 -11.80 7.78 8.86
CA ALA A 286 -10.48 7.50 9.43
C ALA A 286 -9.39 8.41 8.83
N GLU A 287 -9.44 8.70 7.53
CA GLU A 287 -8.56 9.67 6.86
C GLU A 287 -8.78 11.08 7.40
N PHE A 288 -10.04 11.51 7.49
CA PHE A 288 -10.40 12.80 8.08
C PHE A 288 -9.89 12.92 9.52
N LEU A 289 -10.20 11.93 10.37
CA LEU A 289 -9.84 11.94 11.78
C LEU A 289 -8.33 11.90 12.00
N THR A 290 -7.61 11.09 11.23
CA THR A 290 -6.15 11.00 11.31
C THR A 290 -5.48 12.27 10.76
N SER A 291 -6.10 12.95 9.79
CA SER A 291 -5.62 14.26 9.33
C SER A 291 -5.79 15.33 10.42
N TRP A 292 -6.91 15.28 11.16
CA TRP A 292 -7.23 16.17 12.27
C TRP A 292 -6.35 15.94 13.51
N GLU A 293 -5.84 14.73 13.73
CA GLU A 293 -4.84 14.43 14.78
C GLU A 293 -3.53 15.21 14.60
N ASN A 294 -3.25 15.73 13.40
CA ASN A 294 -2.09 16.58 13.09
C ASN A 294 -0.74 15.91 13.41
N HIS A 295 -0.47 14.77 12.77
CA HIS A 295 0.82 14.07 12.84
C HIS A 295 1.93 14.85 12.12
N ARG A 296 3.13 14.89 12.72
CA ARG A 296 4.29 15.59 12.15
C ARG A 296 4.85 14.87 10.92
N LEU A 297 5.09 13.56 11.04
CA LEU A 297 5.72 12.74 10.01
C LEU A 297 4.68 12.01 9.16
N GLU A 298 4.98 11.82 7.88
CA GLU A 298 4.11 11.05 6.99
C GLU A 298 4.04 9.58 7.41
N SER A 299 5.16 8.99 7.83
CA SER A 299 5.20 7.63 8.37
C SER A 299 4.30 7.46 9.61
N ALA A 300 4.29 8.44 10.51
CA ALA A 300 3.43 8.41 11.70
C ALA A 300 1.94 8.53 11.32
N TYR A 301 1.60 9.42 10.40
CA TYR A 301 0.24 9.55 9.87
C TYR A 301 -0.25 8.24 9.26
N GLN A 302 0.55 7.64 8.37
CA GLN A 302 0.20 6.39 7.70
C GLN A 302 0.05 5.24 8.69
N ASN A 303 0.94 5.10 9.67
CA ASN A 303 0.81 4.05 10.70
C ASN A 303 -0.48 4.16 11.51
N HIS A 304 -0.89 5.38 11.89
CA HIS A 304 -2.14 5.57 12.63
C HIS A 304 -3.38 5.35 11.75
N LEU A 305 -3.33 5.76 10.48
CA LEU A 305 -4.40 5.50 9.52
C LEU A 305 -4.56 4.00 9.27
N ILE A 306 -3.45 3.30 9.00
CA ILE A 306 -3.40 1.86 8.79
C ILE A 306 -3.97 1.14 10.01
N LEU A 307 -3.57 1.50 11.23
CA LEU A 307 -4.08 0.86 12.44
C LEU A 307 -5.61 0.98 12.55
N LYS A 308 -6.18 2.17 12.34
CA LYS A 308 -7.64 2.38 12.42
C LYS A 308 -8.38 1.54 11.37
N VAL A 309 -7.96 1.62 10.11
CA VAL A 309 -8.57 0.89 8.99
C VAL A 309 -8.41 -0.62 9.16
N LEU A 310 -7.24 -1.08 9.60
CA LEU A 310 -6.95 -2.50 9.79
C LEU A 310 -7.82 -3.13 10.87
N VAL A 311 -7.98 -2.48 12.03
CA VAL A 311 -8.80 -3.02 13.11
C VAL A 311 -10.27 -3.12 12.70
N PHE A 312 -10.78 -2.11 11.98
CA PHE A 312 -12.15 -2.12 11.47
C PHE A 312 -12.36 -3.20 10.40
N ASN A 313 -11.48 -3.27 9.41
CA ASN A 313 -11.56 -4.29 8.35
C ASN A 313 -11.39 -5.71 8.91
N PHE A 314 -10.51 -5.89 9.89
CA PHE A 314 -10.33 -7.17 10.58
C PHE A 314 -11.63 -7.61 11.25
N LEU A 315 -12.28 -6.71 12.00
CA LEU A 315 -13.55 -7.04 12.64
C LEU A 315 -14.63 -7.36 11.59
N ASN A 316 -14.79 -6.54 10.56
CA ASN A 316 -15.81 -6.79 9.52
C ASN A 316 -15.60 -8.11 8.77
N CYS A 317 -14.35 -8.52 8.55
CA CYS A 317 -14.01 -9.74 7.83
C CYS A 317 -14.15 -10.99 8.70
N PHE A 318 -13.72 -10.94 9.96
CA PHE A 318 -13.61 -12.12 10.81
C PHE A 318 -14.70 -12.26 11.88
N ALA A 319 -15.44 -11.20 12.21
CA ALA A 319 -16.45 -11.27 13.29
C ALA A 319 -17.56 -12.29 12.98
N SER A 320 -18.06 -12.31 11.74
CA SER A 320 -19.07 -13.29 11.32
C SER A 320 -18.54 -14.72 11.39
N LEU A 321 -17.29 -14.95 10.98
CA LEU A 321 -16.63 -16.26 11.08
C LEU A 321 -16.42 -16.69 12.54
N PHE A 322 -16.04 -15.77 13.42
CA PHE A 322 -15.92 -16.05 14.86
C PHE A 322 -17.28 -16.37 15.48
N TYR A 323 -18.34 -15.67 15.06
CA TYR A 323 -19.69 -15.96 15.51
C TYR A 323 -20.14 -17.36 15.08
N ILE A 324 -19.95 -17.72 13.80
CA ILE A 324 -20.27 -19.06 13.30
C ILE A 324 -19.45 -20.14 14.03
N ALA A 325 -18.16 -19.91 14.24
CA ALA A 325 -17.26 -20.90 14.84
C ALA A 325 -17.53 -21.13 16.33
N PHE A 326 -17.70 -20.06 17.12
CA PHE A 326 -17.72 -20.14 18.58
C PHE A 326 -19.12 -20.03 19.20
N VAL A 327 -20.05 -19.31 18.55
CA VAL A 327 -21.43 -19.15 19.04
C VAL A 327 -22.34 -20.20 18.40
N LEU A 328 -22.45 -20.23 17.07
CA LEU A 328 -23.31 -21.21 16.37
C LEU A 328 -22.70 -22.63 16.37
N ARG A 329 -21.36 -22.73 16.39
CA ARG A 329 -20.60 -23.98 16.35
C ARG A 329 -20.90 -24.86 15.13
N ASP A 330 -21.33 -24.25 14.02
CA ASP A 330 -21.57 -24.94 12.76
C ASP A 330 -20.29 -24.96 11.92
N MET A 331 -19.58 -26.09 11.96
CA MET A 331 -18.35 -26.28 11.20
C MET A 331 -18.58 -26.40 9.69
N LYS A 332 -19.78 -26.79 9.24
CA LYS A 332 -20.10 -26.91 7.81
C LYS A 332 -20.30 -25.52 7.22
N LEU A 333 -21.12 -24.69 7.87
CA LEU A 333 -21.32 -23.30 7.48
C LEU A 333 -19.99 -22.54 7.53
N LEU A 334 -19.16 -22.76 8.57
CA LEU A 334 -17.84 -22.14 8.69
C LEU A 334 -16.93 -22.48 7.50
N ARG A 335 -16.84 -23.77 7.12
CA ARG A 335 -16.03 -24.22 5.97
C ARG A 335 -16.52 -23.58 4.66
N GLN A 336 -17.84 -23.50 4.44
CA GLN A 336 -18.44 -22.90 3.25
C GLN A 336 -18.18 -21.39 3.18
N SER A 337 -18.40 -20.67 4.28
CA SER A 337 -18.18 -19.22 4.36
C SER A 337 -16.70 -18.86 4.17
N LEU A 338 -15.78 -19.62 4.79
CA LEU A 338 -14.35 -19.41 4.64
C LEU A 338 -13.86 -19.71 3.21
N ALA A 339 -14.34 -20.80 2.59
CA ALA A 339 -14.00 -21.12 1.21
C ALA A 339 -14.52 -20.05 0.24
N THR A 340 -15.75 -19.59 0.42
CA THR A 340 -16.36 -18.52 -0.39
C THR A 340 -15.59 -17.21 -0.23
N LEU A 341 -15.23 -16.83 1.01
CA LEU A 341 -14.44 -15.63 1.26
C LEU A 341 -13.08 -15.73 0.59
N LEU A 342 -12.33 -16.81 0.80
CA LEU A 342 -11.00 -16.95 0.23
C LEU A 342 -11.01 -17.03 -1.30
N ILE A 343 -11.90 -17.81 -1.91
CA ILE A 343 -11.90 -18.02 -3.37
C ILE A 343 -12.52 -16.82 -4.07
N THR A 344 -13.76 -16.45 -3.69
CA THR A 344 -14.51 -15.42 -4.40
C THR A 344 -13.89 -14.05 -4.20
N SER A 345 -13.45 -13.71 -2.98
CA SER A 345 -12.79 -12.41 -2.74
C SER A 345 -11.46 -12.31 -3.47
N GLN A 346 -10.63 -13.36 -3.50
CA GLN A 346 -9.35 -13.31 -4.23
C GLN A 346 -9.56 -13.12 -5.74
N ILE A 347 -10.54 -13.82 -6.33
CA ILE A 347 -10.85 -13.67 -7.76
C ILE A 347 -11.37 -12.26 -8.05
N LEU A 348 -12.35 -11.79 -7.28
CA LEU A 348 -12.92 -10.45 -7.46
C LEU A 348 -11.87 -9.35 -7.27
N ASN A 349 -11.05 -9.45 -6.21
CA ASN A 349 -9.98 -8.50 -5.95
C ASN A 349 -8.99 -8.46 -7.12
N GLN A 350 -8.55 -9.61 -7.66
CA GLN A 350 -7.65 -9.62 -8.81
C GLN A 350 -8.26 -8.95 -10.05
N ILE A 351 -9.56 -9.16 -10.28
CA ILE A 351 -10.30 -8.51 -11.37
C ILE A 351 -10.34 -7.00 -11.17
N VAL A 352 -10.75 -6.53 -10.01
CA VAL A 352 -10.95 -5.09 -9.74
C VAL A 352 -9.62 -4.35 -9.58
N GLU A 353 -8.62 -4.94 -8.95
CA GLU A 353 -7.33 -4.31 -8.68
C GLU A 353 -6.46 -4.19 -9.94
N SER A 354 -6.49 -5.21 -10.80
CA SER A 354 -5.52 -5.30 -11.91
C SER A 354 -6.17 -5.40 -13.29
N LEU A 355 -7.03 -6.39 -13.52
CA LEU A 355 -7.51 -6.72 -14.87
C LEU A 355 -8.42 -5.63 -15.43
N PHE A 356 -9.34 -5.12 -14.60
CA PHE A 356 -10.29 -4.09 -14.99
C PHE A 356 -9.61 -2.73 -15.25
N PRO A 357 -8.76 -2.19 -14.33
CA PRO A 357 -7.98 -0.99 -14.60
C PRO A 357 -7.04 -1.14 -15.80
N TYR A 358 -6.38 -2.29 -15.97
CA TYR A 358 -5.53 -2.55 -17.13
C TYR A 358 -6.31 -2.51 -18.44
N TRP A 359 -7.50 -3.13 -18.49
CA TRP A 359 -8.35 -3.11 -19.67
C TRP A 359 -8.83 -1.70 -20.02
N LEU A 360 -9.28 -0.92 -19.02
CA LEU A 360 -9.64 0.48 -19.16
C LEU A 360 -8.46 1.31 -19.69
N GLN A 361 -7.29 1.15 -19.08
CA GLN A 361 -6.07 1.86 -19.45
C GLN A 361 -5.62 1.50 -20.87
N ARG A 362 -5.72 0.23 -21.27
CA ARG A 362 -5.40 -0.21 -22.64
C ARG A 362 -6.36 0.37 -23.66
N LYS A 363 -7.66 0.42 -23.37
CA LYS A 363 -8.67 1.07 -24.23
C LYS A 363 -8.36 2.56 -24.38
N HIS A 364 -8.04 3.23 -23.28
CA HIS A 364 -7.67 4.64 -23.26
C HIS A 364 -6.39 4.93 -24.05
N HIS A 365 -5.35 4.11 -23.87
CA HIS A 365 -4.09 4.20 -24.61
C HIS A 365 -4.30 4.13 -26.13
N VAL A 366 -5.15 3.20 -26.61
CA VAL A 366 -5.49 3.11 -28.04
C VAL A 366 -6.22 4.36 -28.54
N GLN A 367 -7.10 4.95 -27.73
CA GLN A 367 -7.81 6.19 -28.10
C GLN A 367 -6.87 7.39 -28.17
N VAL A 368 -6.00 7.59 -27.18
CA VAL A 368 -5.03 8.69 -27.16
C VAL A 368 -4.04 8.58 -28.32
N LYS A 369 -3.50 7.39 -28.56
CA LYS A 369 -2.59 7.14 -29.69
C LYS A 369 -3.21 7.52 -31.03
N ARG A 370 -4.49 7.14 -31.26
CA ARG A 370 -5.23 7.53 -32.48
C ARG A 370 -5.42 9.05 -32.58
N LYS A 371 -5.68 9.73 -31.47
CA LYS A 371 -5.81 11.19 -31.44
C LYS A 371 -4.49 11.88 -31.76
N VAL A 372 -3.39 11.46 -31.12
CA VAL A 372 -2.05 12.05 -31.35
C VAL A 372 -1.59 11.82 -32.79
N GLN A 373 -1.77 10.63 -33.34
CA GLN A 373 -1.45 10.34 -34.75
C GLN A 373 -2.26 11.17 -35.76
N ALA A 374 -3.44 11.68 -35.37
CA ALA A 374 -4.24 12.55 -36.22
C ALA A 374 -3.75 14.02 -36.19
N LEU A 375 -3.04 14.44 -35.14
CA LEU A 375 -2.36 15.73 -35.08
C LEU A 375 -1.01 15.62 -35.84
N LYS A 376 -1.01 15.94 -37.14
CA LYS A 376 0.20 15.98 -38.00
C LYS A 376 1.09 17.20 -37.71
N GLU A 377 1.55 17.39 -36.47
CA GLU A 377 2.49 18.47 -36.11
C GLU A 377 3.89 17.92 -35.81
N ASP A 378 4.94 18.66 -36.22
CA ASP A 378 6.38 18.38 -36.05
C ASP A 378 6.87 18.51 -34.58
N ILE A 379 6.03 18.21 -33.60
CA ILE A 379 6.41 18.15 -32.19
C ILE A 379 7.17 16.84 -31.95
N ASP A 380 8.06 16.77 -30.94
CA ASP A 380 8.57 15.51 -30.37
C ASP A 380 7.38 14.67 -29.86
N ALA A 381 6.68 14.02 -30.80
CA ALA A 381 5.38 13.42 -30.59
C ALA A 381 5.43 12.28 -29.57
N THR A 382 6.60 11.66 -29.43
CA THR A 382 6.86 10.58 -28.48
C THR A 382 6.79 11.06 -27.03
N LEU A 383 7.47 12.16 -26.67
CA LEU A 383 7.45 12.70 -25.30
C LEU A 383 6.09 13.32 -24.99
N TYR A 384 5.48 14.03 -25.94
CA TYR A 384 4.16 14.61 -25.76
C TYR A 384 3.08 13.53 -25.56
N GLU A 385 3.07 12.48 -26.40
CA GLU A 385 2.15 11.33 -26.25
C GLU A 385 2.31 10.70 -24.87
N GLN A 386 3.55 10.47 -24.44
CA GLN A 386 3.86 9.87 -23.15
C GLN A 386 3.32 10.72 -21.99
N VAL A 387 3.60 12.03 -21.97
CA VAL A 387 3.14 12.94 -20.91
C VAL A 387 1.61 12.99 -20.86
N VAL A 388 0.93 13.02 -22.01
CA VAL A 388 -0.54 13.06 -22.06
C VAL A 388 -1.15 11.74 -21.55
N LEU A 389 -0.55 10.60 -21.91
CA LEU A 389 -0.97 9.29 -21.42
C LEU A 389 -0.80 9.18 -19.90
N GLU A 390 0.40 9.47 -19.39
CA GLU A 390 0.74 9.32 -17.98
C GLU A 390 0.01 10.34 -17.09
N LYS A 391 -0.23 11.55 -17.59
CA LYS A 391 -1.03 12.56 -16.87
C LYS A 391 -2.42 12.06 -16.47
N GLN A 392 -3.01 11.18 -17.28
CA GLN A 392 -4.38 10.68 -17.07
C GLN A 392 -4.40 9.33 -16.34
N MET A 393 -3.24 8.75 -16.01
CA MET A 393 -3.18 7.51 -15.23
C MET A 393 -3.54 7.76 -13.76
N GLY A 394 -4.09 6.72 -13.12
CA GLY A 394 -4.31 6.72 -11.67
C GLY A 394 -2.99 6.83 -10.91
N THR A 395 -3.00 7.56 -9.79
CA THR A 395 -1.82 7.69 -8.92
C THR A 395 -1.69 6.49 -7.99
N TYR A 396 -0.49 5.92 -7.90
CA TYR A 396 -0.21 4.82 -6.99
C TYR A 396 -0.19 5.31 -5.55
N LEU A 397 -1.08 4.75 -4.74
CA LEU A 397 -1.16 5.07 -3.32
C LEU A 397 -0.73 3.83 -2.54
N VAL A 398 0.53 3.81 -2.10
CA VAL A 398 1.20 2.63 -1.46
C VAL A 398 0.45 2.13 -0.22
N SER A 399 -0.12 3.03 0.58
CA SER A 399 -0.93 2.70 1.77
C SER A 399 -2.40 2.37 1.44
N LEU A 400 -2.73 2.35 0.16
CA LEU A 400 -4.07 2.31 -0.41
C LEU A 400 -4.21 1.19 -1.47
N ASN A 401 -3.44 0.10 -1.36
CA ASN A 401 -3.69 -1.18 -2.07
C ASN A 401 -5.03 -1.87 -1.66
N ILE A 402 -6.01 -1.10 -1.16
CA ILE A 402 -7.40 -1.50 -0.94
C ILE A 402 -8.32 -0.31 -1.33
N ALA A 403 -7.92 0.54 -2.29
CA ALA A 403 -8.82 1.53 -2.88
C ALA A 403 -9.33 1.02 -4.22
N GLU A 404 -10.44 0.30 -4.14
CA GLU A 404 -11.45 0.43 -5.17
C GLU A 404 -11.78 1.93 -5.35
N LEU A 405 -11.61 2.38 -6.59
CA LEU A 405 -12.43 3.40 -7.25
C LEU A 405 -12.59 4.73 -6.49
N LYS A 406 -11.64 5.65 -6.74
CA LYS A 406 -12.05 7.01 -7.10
C LYS A 406 -12.63 6.96 -8.52
N HIS A 407 -13.85 6.48 -8.65
CA HIS A 407 -14.85 6.86 -9.66
C HIS A 407 -16.22 6.34 -9.27
#